data_AF-A0A6G0J2D7-F1
#
_entry.id   AF-A0A6G0J2D7-F1
#
_cell.length_a   1.000
_cell.length_b   1.000
_cell.length_c   1.000
_cell.angle_alpha   90.00
_cell.angle_beta   90.00
_cell.angle_gamma   90.00
#
_symmetry.space_group_name_H-M   'P 1'
#
loop_
_entity.id
_entity.type
_entity.pdbx_description
1 polymer ?
#
loop_
_entity_poly.entity_id
_entity_poly.type
_entity_poly.pdbx_seq_one_letter_code
_entity_poly.pdbx_strand_id
1 'polypeptide(L)'
;MGNGPSQADYDRSAYSYYQTASMHPSILPDVSIDESLLRYSGLGSNAVLEAYSNEMVSYVPQFIEKFGSMTPIPNAVGLGALVISMIIELCTNGAQTGSDSFSMIRRVFGEEKASAVRDTMTEYLRRHQTFINNNQRLREEIQRLEQQLSKDLTVLRNSLLHDGQMSTRGFKIWVNGASFHLQMLIHEARLNCQTDSVNRIKTTTDLYLQDLNRLLEKYRTHQDIFRPKVRQRPGNSRTSTSILYIVTDKSERRHGEFSRDLLLGPKVNEAFMRLFVKDIRAALESHFINIRNNVDSLINQHGSFTLQNTA
;
A
#
# COMPACT_ATOMS: atom_id res chain seq x y z
N MET A 1 38.76 26.10 -21.79
CA MET A 1 38.21 24.82 -21.33
C MET A 1 36.99 25.14 -20.50
N GLY A 2 35.78 24.86 -20.99
CA GLY A 2 34.56 25.16 -20.24
C GLY A 2 34.39 24.14 -19.13
N ASN A 3 34.32 24.58 -17.87
CA ASN A 3 33.91 23.72 -16.77
C ASN A 3 32.51 23.20 -17.07
N GLY A 4 32.38 21.90 -17.27
CA GLY A 4 31.08 21.26 -17.42
C GLY A 4 30.21 21.43 -16.17
N PRO A 5 28.94 21.02 -16.22
CA PRO A 5 28.04 21.15 -15.09
C PRO A 5 28.57 20.46 -13.83
N SER A 6 28.42 21.12 -12.69
CA SER A 6 28.84 20.60 -11.38
C SER A 6 27.82 19.61 -10.81
N GLN A 7 28.18 18.86 -9.75
CA GLN A 7 27.23 17.99 -9.05
C GLN A 7 26.04 18.76 -8.48
N ALA A 8 26.27 19.98 -7.98
CA ALA A 8 25.22 20.85 -7.45
C ALA A 8 24.20 21.26 -8.53
N ASP A 9 24.63 21.39 -9.79
CA ASP A 9 23.72 21.70 -10.90
C ASP A 9 22.82 20.50 -11.24
N TYR A 10 23.37 19.27 -11.18
CA TYR A 10 22.60 18.05 -11.34
C TYR A 10 21.59 17.85 -10.20
N ASP A 11 22.01 18.08 -8.96
CA ASP A 11 21.14 17.95 -7.78
C ASP A 11 20.03 19.01 -7.78
N ARG A 12 20.33 20.27 -8.18
CA ARG A 12 19.33 21.33 -8.37
C ARG A 12 18.31 20.94 -9.44
N SER A 13 18.77 20.39 -10.56
CA SER A 13 17.89 19.96 -11.64
C SER A 13 16.97 18.82 -11.19
N ALA A 14 17.52 17.82 -10.51
CA ALA A 14 16.76 16.71 -9.95
C ALA A 14 15.71 17.16 -8.93
N TYR A 15 16.08 18.10 -8.05
CA TYR A 15 15.16 18.67 -7.06
C TYR A 15 13.98 19.39 -7.73
N SER A 16 14.24 20.20 -8.77
CA SER A 16 13.17 20.84 -9.53
C SER A 16 12.24 19.82 -10.19
N TYR A 17 12.77 18.75 -10.79
CA TYR A 17 11.95 17.69 -11.34
C TYR A 17 11.11 16.98 -10.27
N TYR A 18 11.71 16.72 -9.10
CA TYR A 18 11.04 16.07 -7.99
C TYR A 18 9.89 16.90 -7.43
N GLN A 19 10.07 18.21 -7.24
CA GLN A 19 9.00 19.09 -6.77
C GLN A 19 7.80 19.08 -7.72
N THR A 20 8.02 19.25 -9.03
CA THR A 20 6.93 19.24 -9.99
C THR A 20 6.26 17.87 -10.10
N ALA A 21 7.05 16.78 -10.08
CA ALA A 21 6.48 15.44 -10.04
C ALA A 21 5.62 15.20 -8.79
N SER A 22 6.00 15.78 -7.65
CA SER A 22 5.25 15.68 -6.39
C SER A 22 3.94 16.47 -6.42
N MET A 23 3.86 17.55 -7.20
CA MET A 23 2.62 18.32 -7.40
C MET A 23 1.58 17.59 -8.27
N HIS A 24 2.01 16.55 -8.98
CA HIS A 24 1.15 15.74 -9.82
C HIS A 24 1.24 14.29 -9.37
N PRO A 25 0.36 13.82 -8.44
CA PRO A 25 0.40 12.47 -7.89
C PRO A 25 0.40 11.37 -8.96
N SER A 26 -0.21 11.66 -10.10
CA SER A 26 -0.18 10.81 -11.27
C SER A 26 1.19 10.75 -11.92
N ILE A 27 2.28 11.35 -11.46
CA ILE A 27 3.58 11.30 -12.15
C ILE A 27 4.54 10.34 -11.46
N LEU A 28 4.50 10.29 -10.13
CA LEU A 28 5.37 9.44 -9.35
C LEU A 28 4.89 7.98 -9.38
N PRO A 29 5.83 7.01 -9.37
CA PRO A 29 5.47 5.61 -9.14
C PRO A 29 4.80 5.47 -7.78
N ASP A 30 3.63 4.83 -7.76
CA ASP A 30 2.95 4.54 -6.50
C ASP A 30 3.49 3.23 -5.92
N VAL A 31 4.22 3.37 -4.80
CA VAL A 31 4.74 2.27 -3.96
C VAL A 31 4.29 2.42 -2.51
N SER A 32 3.29 3.27 -2.28
CA SER A 32 2.75 3.56 -0.95
C SER A 32 1.95 2.38 -0.40
N ILE A 33 1.74 2.40 0.91
CA ILE A 33 0.76 1.53 1.56
C ILE A 33 -0.63 2.07 1.21
N ASP A 34 -1.52 1.17 0.79
CA ASP A 34 -2.87 1.51 0.39
C ASP A 34 -3.62 2.22 1.52
N GLU A 35 -4.39 3.23 1.13
CA GLU A 35 -5.07 4.09 2.08
C GLU A 35 -6.04 3.33 2.98
N SER A 36 -6.72 2.28 2.49
CA SER A 36 -7.59 1.46 3.32
C SER A 36 -6.76 0.71 4.39
N LEU A 37 -5.54 0.24 4.08
CA LEU A 37 -4.67 -0.36 5.09
C LEU A 37 -4.33 0.68 6.17
N LEU A 38 -3.92 1.89 5.77
CA LEU A 38 -3.57 2.94 6.72
C LEU A 38 -4.76 3.34 7.61
N ARG A 39 -5.93 3.55 7.01
CA ARG A 39 -7.16 3.97 7.69
C ARG A 39 -7.62 2.97 8.75
N TYR A 40 -7.55 1.67 8.45
CA TYR A 40 -8.11 0.63 9.32
C TYR A 40 -7.08 -0.10 10.18
N SER A 41 -5.77 0.12 10.00
CA SER A 41 -4.71 -0.53 10.79
C SER A 41 -4.39 0.18 12.12
N GLY A 42 -4.89 1.39 12.32
CA GLY A 42 -4.54 2.25 13.46
C GLY A 42 -5.48 2.13 14.67
N LEU A 43 -5.12 2.81 15.76
CA LEU A 43 -5.88 2.78 17.02
C LEU A 43 -7.30 3.38 16.90
N GLY A 44 -7.57 4.18 15.87
CA GLY A 44 -8.90 4.76 15.60
C GLY A 44 -9.80 3.91 14.69
N SER A 45 -9.38 2.69 14.32
CA SER A 45 -10.04 1.92 13.25
C SER A 45 -11.54 1.69 13.45
N ASN A 46 -12.00 1.52 14.69
CA ASN A 46 -13.43 1.29 14.96
C ASN A 46 -14.28 2.53 14.67
N ALA A 47 -13.84 3.71 15.11
CA ALA A 47 -14.54 4.97 14.83
C ALA A 47 -14.59 5.26 13.33
N VAL A 48 -13.51 4.95 12.60
CA VAL A 48 -13.46 5.06 11.13
C VAL A 48 -14.44 4.08 10.49
N LEU A 49 -14.52 2.84 10.97
CA LEU A 49 -15.46 1.84 10.47
C LEU A 49 -16.91 2.20 10.74
N GLU A 50 -17.23 2.68 11.94
CA GLU A 50 -18.57 3.12 12.31
C GLU A 50 -19.03 4.28 11.43
N ALA A 51 -18.18 5.29 11.22
CA ALA A 51 -18.47 6.40 10.33
C ALA A 51 -18.72 5.93 8.88
N TYR A 52 -17.83 5.09 8.35
CA TYR A 52 -17.96 4.54 7.00
C TYR A 52 -19.21 3.65 6.84
N SER A 53 -19.51 2.81 7.84
CA SER A 53 -20.70 1.98 7.83
C SER A 53 -21.97 2.82 7.85
N ASN A 54 -22.06 3.85 8.69
CA ASN A 54 -23.25 4.70 8.76
C ASN A 54 -23.52 5.41 7.43
N GLU A 55 -22.46 5.84 6.75
CA GLU A 55 -22.55 6.37 5.39
C GLU A 55 -23.07 5.31 4.42
N MET A 56 -22.51 4.10 4.42
CA MET A 56 -22.84 3.03 3.47
C MET A 56 -24.18 2.34 3.70
N VAL A 57 -24.65 2.23 4.95
CA VAL A 57 -25.99 1.71 5.30
C VAL A 57 -27.09 2.50 4.62
N SER A 58 -26.88 3.81 4.42
CA SER A 58 -27.83 4.65 3.66
C SER A 58 -27.89 4.33 2.16
N TYR A 59 -26.85 3.69 1.61
CA TYR A 59 -26.72 3.43 0.17
C TYR A 59 -26.92 1.96 -0.24
N VAL A 60 -26.76 0.99 0.67
CA VAL A 60 -26.75 -0.45 0.31
C VAL A 60 -27.67 -1.29 1.21
N PRO A 61 -28.94 -1.52 0.80
CA PRO A 61 -29.87 -2.39 1.52
C PRO A 61 -29.38 -3.84 1.68
N GLN A 62 -28.62 -4.36 0.69
CA GLN A 62 -28.06 -5.72 0.72
C GLN A 62 -27.02 -5.93 1.84
N PHE A 63 -26.40 -4.85 2.32
CA PHE A 63 -25.47 -4.90 3.44
C PHE A 63 -26.22 -5.12 4.76
N ILE A 64 -27.36 -4.45 4.95
CA ILE A 64 -28.27 -4.69 6.09
C ILE A 64 -28.84 -6.11 6.03
N GLU A 65 -29.16 -6.64 4.85
CA GLU A 65 -29.68 -8.01 4.73
C GLU A 65 -28.62 -9.07 5.12
N LYS A 66 -27.35 -8.87 4.72
CA LYS A 66 -26.25 -9.81 5.00
C LYS A 66 -25.63 -9.66 6.39
N PHE A 67 -25.64 -8.44 6.95
CA PHE A 67 -24.95 -8.13 8.22
C PHE A 67 -25.85 -7.51 9.29
N GLY A 68 -27.00 -6.96 8.95
CA GLY A 68 -27.96 -6.35 9.89
C GLY A 68 -28.73 -7.36 10.75
N SER A 69 -28.58 -8.66 10.50
CA SER A 69 -29.03 -9.72 11.41
C SER A 69 -27.94 -10.23 12.37
N MET A 70 -26.72 -9.68 12.32
CA MET A 70 -25.63 -10.16 13.17
C MET A 70 -25.67 -9.56 14.58
N THR A 71 -25.42 -10.42 15.56
CA THR A 71 -24.98 -10.04 16.90
C THR A 71 -23.69 -9.21 16.81
N PRO A 72 -23.37 -8.37 17.83
CA PRO A 72 -22.19 -7.50 17.80
C PRO A 72 -20.94 -8.29 17.40
N ILE A 73 -20.19 -7.83 16.39
CA ILE A 73 -18.96 -8.49 15.96
C ILE A 73 -17.85 -8.12 16.95
N PRO A 74 -17.38 -9.05 17.80
CA PRO A 74 -16.31 -8.75 18.75
C PRO A 74 -14.99 -8.55 18.01
N ASN A 75 -14.11 -7.70 18.53
CA ASN A 75 -12.77 -7.41 17.97
C ASN A 75 -12.79 -6.80 16.54
N ALA A 76 -13.79 -5.98 16.22
CA ALA A 76 -13.93 -5.25 14.97
C ALA A 76 -13.02 -4.00 14.89
N VAL A 77 -11.76 -4.17 15.27
CA VAL A 77 -10.69 -3.17 15.24
C VAL A 77 -9.52 -3.68 14.40
N GLY A 78 -8.60 -2.82 13.95
CA GLY A 78 -7.47 -3.20 13.11
C GLY A 78 -7.93 -3.97 11.87
N LEU A 79 -7.38 -5.17 11.69
CA LEU A 79 -7.77 -6.08 10.61
C LEU A 79 -9.26 -6.44 10.59
N GLY A 80 -9.94 -6.53 11.73
CA GLY A 80 -11.38 -6.82 11.76
C GLY A 80 -12.18 -5.71 11.07
N ALA A 81 -11.85 -4.46 11.40
CA ALA A 81 -12.43 -3.29 10.72
C ALA A 81 -12.09 -3.26 9.24
N LEU A 82 -10.83 -3.58 8.91
CA LEU A 82 -10.39 -3.62 7.52
C LEU A 82 -11.12 -4.68 6.70
N VAL A 83 -11.34 -5.87 7.25
CA VAL A 83 -12.06 -6.95 6.57
C VAL A 83 -13.51 -6.55 6.35
N ILE A 84 -14.16 -5.97 7.36
CA ILE A 84 -15.55 -5.51 7.25
C ILE A 84 -15.65 -4.42 6.18
N SER A 85 -14.75 -3.42 6.18
CA SER A 85 -14.75 -2.37 5.16
C SER A 85 -14.54 -2.93 3.76
N MET A 86 -13.64 -3.89 3.58
CA MET A 86 -13.43 -4.56 2.29
C MET A 86 -14.64 -5.36 1.85
N ILE A 87 -15.35 -6.02 2.76
CA ILE A 87 -16.58 -6.74 2.41
C ILE A 87 -17.68 -5.75 2.01
N ILE A 88 -17.78 -4.60 2.68
CA ILE A 88 -18.65 -3.49 2.27
C ILE A 88 -18.28 -3.03 0.85
N GLU A 89 -17.01 -2.74 0.59
CA GLU A 89 -16.51 -2.37 -0.75
C GLU A 89 -16.85 -3.43 -1.81
N LEU A 90 -16.77 -4.73 -1.48
CA LEU A 90 -17.14 -5.80 -2.41
C LEU A 90 -18.65 -5.86 -2.68
N CYS A 91 -19.48 -5.55 -1.69
CA CYS A 91 -20.93 -5.52 -1.83
C CYS A 91 -21.42 -4.27 -2.56
N THR A 92 -20.79 -3.10 -2.34
CA THR A 92 -21.13 -1.83 -2.99
C THR A 92 -20.70 -1.80 -4.47
N ASN A 93 -19.57 -2.41 -4.81
CA ASN A 93 -19.07 -2.49 -6.18
C ASN A 93 -19.92 -3.39 -7.11
N GLY A 94 -20.82 -4.21 -6.55
CA GLY A 94 -21.87 -4.87 -7.33
C GLY A 94 -23.00 -3.91 -7.76
N ALA A 95 -23.12 -2.75 -7.12
CA ALA A 95 -24.22 -1.81 -7.26
C ALA A 95 -23.84 -0.46 -7.92
N GLN A 96 -22.57 -0.06 -7.94
CA GLN A 96 -22.16 1.24 -8.51
C GLN A 96 -20.93 1.11 -9.44
N THR A 97 -21.11 1.50 -10.70
CA THR A 97 -20.12 1.46 -11.78
C THR A 97 -19.41 2.80 -12.04
N GLY A 98 -19.38 3.71 -11.05
CA GLY A 98 -18.86 5.06 -11.25
C GLY A 98 -17.91 5.53 -10.14
N SER A 99 -16.68 5.85 -10.55
CA SER A 99 -15.68 6.66 -9.82
C SER A 99 -14.97 6.00 -8.62
N ASP A 100 -13.65 5.76 -8.78
CA ASP A 100 -12.63 5.46 -7.76
C ASP A 100 -12.79 4.30 -6.76
N SER A 101 -13.96 3.65 -6.67
CA SER A 101 -14.19 2.51 -5.78
C SER A 101 -13.64 1.19 -6.34
N PHE A 102 -12.33 1.10 -6.59
CA PHE A 102 -11.70 -0.20 -6.77
C PHE A 102 -11.43 -0.79 -5.39
N SER A 103 -11.85 -2.03 -5.12
CA SER A 103 -11.51 -2.73 -3.87
C SER A 103 -10.00 -2.65 -3.61
N MET A 104 -9.58 -2.55 -2.34
CA MET A 104 -8.13 -2.48 -2.00
C MET A 104 -7.30 -3.50 -2.80
N ILE A 105 -7.80 -4.74 -2.91
CA ILE A 105 -7.14 -5.82 -3.66
C ILE A 105 -6.82 -5.38 -5.10
N ARG A 106 -7.73 -4.69 -5.79
CA ARG A 106 -7.46 -4.19 -7.15
C ARG A 106 -6.51 -2.98 -7.15
N ARG A 107 -6.52 -2.10 -6.14
CA ARG A 107 -5.55 -0.98 -6.07
C ARG A 107 -4.11 -1.47 -5.80
N VAL A 108 -3.96 -2.46 -4.92
CA VAL A 108 -2.66 -3.05 -4.54
C VAL A 108 -2.13 -4.04 -5.56
N PHE A 109 -2.99 -4.91 -6.12
CA PHE A 109 -2.56 -6.01 -7.00
C PHE A 109 -2.96 -5.81 -8.47
N GLY A 110 -4.04 -5.09 -8.74
CA GLY A 110 -4.43 -4.71 -10.10
C GLY A 110 -5.20 -5.83 -10.76
N GLU A 111 -5.24 -5.82 -12.09
CA GLU A 111 -5.86 -6.89 -12.87
C GLU A 111 -4.95 -8.11 -13.04
N GLU A 112 -3.74 -8.04 -12.49
CA GLU A 112 -2.73 -9.08 -12.63
C GLU A 112 -3.17 -10.36 -11.91
N LYS A 113 -3.47 -11.40 -12.70
CA LYS A 113 -4.13 -12.63 -12.24
C LYS A 113 -3.23 -13.61 -11.48
N ALA A 114 -1.94 -13.34 -11.31
CA ALA A 114 -0.95 -14.35 -10.90
C ALA A 114 -0.15 -14.00 -9.61
N SER A 115 -0.67 -13.14 -8.73
CA SER A 115 0.02 -12.83 -7.47
C SER A 115 -0.43 -13.77 -6.35
N ALA A 116 0.46 -14.64 -5.87
CA ALA A 116 0.20 -15.53 -4.73
C ALA A 116 -0.21 -14.75 -3.47
N VAL A 117 0.45 -13.61 -3.21
CA VAL A 117 0.11 -12.69 -2.11
C VAL A 117 -1.33 -12.20 -2.22
N ARG A 118 -1.79 -11.84 -3.43
CA ARG A 118 -3.19 -11.43 -3.69
C ARG A 118 -4.16 -12.55 -3.37
N ASP A 119 -3.84 -13.75 -3.87
CA ASP A 119 -4.73 -14.90 -3.77
C ASP A 119 -4.89 -15.31 -2.30
N THR A 120 -3.80 -15.31 -1.53
CA THR A 120 -3.81 -15.54 -0.08
C THR A 120 -4.60 -14.47 0.68
N MET A 121 -4.42 -13.18 0.36
CA MET A 121 -5.22 -12.09 0.96
C MET A 121 -6.71 -12.20 0.61
N THR A 122 -7.04 -12.54 -0.64
CA THR A 122 -8.44 -12.72 -1.07
C THR A 122 -9.09 -13.90 -0.36
N GLU A 123 -8.34 -15.00 -0.21
CA GLU A 123 -8.82 -16.17 0.52
C GLU A 123 -9.03 -15.88 1.99
N TYR A 124 -8.15 -15.08 2.61
CA TYR A 124 -8.35 -14.58 3.98
C TYR A 124 -9.68 -13.86 4.15
N LEU A 125 -10.03 -12.93 3.26
CA LEU A 125 -11.31 -12.21 3.31
C LEU A 125 -12.50 -13.17 3.19
N ARG A 126 -12.43 -14.15 2.28
CA ARG A 126 -13.50 -15.14 2.08
C ARG A 126 -13.69 -16.03 3.31
N ARG A 127 -12.60 -16.53 3.89
CA ARG A 127 -12.65 -17.37 5.09
C ARG A 127 -13.15 -16.58 6.29
N HIS A 128 -12.72 -15.33 6.43
CA HIS A 128 -13.21 -14.46 7.48
C HIS A 128 -14.72 -14.19 7.35
N GLN A 129 -15.21 -13.94 6.15
CA GLN A 129 -16.65 -13.79 5.91
C GLN A 129 -17.42 -15.07 6.22
N THR A 130 -16.88 -16.23 5.81
CA THR A 130 -17.56 -17.54 5.95
C THR A 130 -17.64 -17.99 7.41
N PHE A 131 -16.61 -17.71 8.21
CA PHE A 131 -16.46 -18.24 9.57
C PHE A 131 -16.55 -17.16 10.66
N ILE A 132 -17.05 -15.96 10.36
CA ILE A 132 -17.14 -14.85 11.35
C ILE A 132 -17.88 -15.24 12.64
N ASN A 133 -18.87 -16.14 12.54
CA ASN A 133 -19.65 -16.63 13.68
C ASN A 133 -19.07 -17.91 14.32
N ASN A 134 -17.96 -18.44 13.81
CA ASN A 134 -17.28 -19.63 14.32
C ASN A 134 -15.81 -19.32 14.60
N ASN A 135 -15.55 -18.74 15.77
CA ASN A 135 -14.22 -18.29 16.19
C ASN A 135 -13.15 -19.38 16.13
N GLN A 136 -13.50 -20.63 16.47
CA GLN A 136 -12.53 -21.73 16.43
C GLN A 136 -12.09 -22.04 15.00
N ARG A 137 -13.04 -22.18 14.08
CA ARG A 137 -12.74 -22.47 12.67
C ARG A 137 -12.09 -21.27 11.98
N LEU A 138 -12.52 -20.06 12.32
CA LEU A 138 -11.90 -18.83 11.84
C LEU A 138 -10.43 -18.77 12.23
N ARG A 139 -10.10 -19.05 13.49
CA ARG A 139 -8.73 -19.08 14.01
C ARG A 139 -7.84 -20.05 13.23
N GLU A 140 -8.30 -21.29 13.01
CA GLU A 140 -7.55 -22.31 12.28
C GLU A 140 -7.24 -21.87 10.83
N GLU A 141 -8.22 -21.28 10.15
CA GLU A 141 -8.00 -20.74 8.79
C GLU A 141 -7.06 -19.53 8.79
N ILE A 142 -7.19 -18.63 9.76
CA ILE A 142 -6.31 -17.45 9.87
C ILE A 142 -4.86 -17.88 10.08
N GLN A 143 -4.60 -18.85 10.97
CA GLN A 143 -3.26 -19.38 11.22
C GLN A 143 -2.64 -20.01 9.97
N ARG A 144 -3.43 -20.83 9.25
CA ARG A 144 -2.97 -21.45 7.99
C ARG A 144 -2.64 -20.39 6.94
N LEU A 145 -3.49 -19.38 6.80
CA LEU A 145 -3.31 -18.32 5.81
C LEU A 145 -2.19 -17.35 6.18
N GLU A 146 -1.95 -17.11 7.47
CA GLU A 146 -0.81 -16.33 7.95
C GLU A 146 0.51 -16.97 7.51
N GLN A 147 0.68 -18.27 7.77
CA GLN A 147 1.87 -19.01 7.37
C GLN A 147 2.07 -19.00 5.85
N GLN A 148 0.97 -19.17 5.09
CA GLN A 148 1.00 -19.09 3.63
C GLN A 148 1.42 -17.70 3.15
N LEU A 149 0.87 -16.63 3.73
CA LEU A 149 1.21 -15.26 3.35
C LEU A 149 2.67 -14.93 3.66
N SER A 150 3.16 -15.35 4.83
CA SER A 150 4.57 -15.21 5.22
C SER A 150 5.51 -15.87 4.20
N LYS A 151 5.18 -17.09 3.75
CA LYS A 151 5.89 -17.79 2.69
C LYS A 151 5.83 -17.04 1.36
N ASP A 152 4.66 -16.60 0.92
CA ASP A 152 4.47 -15.90 -0.35
C ASP A 152 5.25 -14.57 -0.38
N LEU A 153 5.26 -13.84 0.74
CA LEU A 153 6.05 -12.61 0.91
C LEU A 153 7.55 -12.87 0.88
N THR A 154 8.00 -13.98 1.45
CA THR A 154 9.41 -14.40 1.41
C THR A 154 9.85 -14.71 -0.01
N VAL A 155 9.03 -15.46 -0.76
CA VAL A 155 9.28 -15.78 -2.17
C VAL A 155 9.33 -14.49 -2.99
N LEU A 156 8.33 -13.62 -2.86
CA LEU A 156 8.29 -12.35 -3.58
C LEU A 156 9.51 -11.48 -3.26
N ARG A 157 9.88 -11.33 -1.99
CA ARG A 157 11.08 -10.60 -1.58
C ARG A 157 12.33 -11.13 -2.28
N ASN A 158 12.51 -12.44 -2.27
CA ASN A 158 13.69 -13.06 -2.88
C ASN A 158 13.73 -12.78 -4.38
N SER A 159 12.59 -12.85 -5.07
CA SER A 159 12.53 -12.51 -6.49
C SER A 159 12.83 -11.05 -6.79
N LEU A 160 12.37 -10.12 -5.94
CA LEU A 160 12.67 -8.69 -6.05
C LEU A 160 14.16 -8.39 -5.80
N LEU A 161 14.78 -9.05 -4.82
CA LEU A 161 16.18 -8.80 -4.44
C LEU A 161 17.20 -9.50 -5.36
N HIS A 162 16.92 -10.77 -5.69
CA HIS A 162 17.91 -11.71 -6.22
C HIS A 162 17.62 -12.14 -7.66
N ASP A 163 16.35 -12.31 -8.04
CA ASP A 163 16.00 -12.88 -9.36
C ASP A 163 15.83 -11.83 -10.46
N GLY A 164 16.23 -10.58 -10.19
CA GLY A 164 16.12 -9.47 -11.14
C GLY A 164 14.69 -9.01 -11.41
N GLN A 165 13.70 -9.47 -10.63
CA GLN A 165 12.27 -9.16 -10.82
C GLN A 165 11.83 -7.85 -10.14
N MET A 166 12.78 -6.99 -9.75
CA MET A 166 12.45 -5.71 -9.12
C MET A 166 11.55 -4.91 -10.05
N SER A 167 10.43 -4.44 -9.53
CA SER A 167 9.49 -3.58 -10.24
C SER A 167 8.73 -2.72 -9.24
N THR A 168 8.22 -1.57 -9.67
CA THR A 168 7.33 -0.72 -8.85
C THR A 168 6.15 -1.53 -8.34
N ARG A 169 5.56 -2.38 -9.19
CA ARG A 169 4.39 -3.16 -8.82
C ARG A 169 4.72 -4.24 -7.80
N GLY A 170 5.77 -5.03 -8.06
CA GLY A 170 6.20 -6.07 -7.13
C GLY A 170 6.60 -5.50 -5.77
N PHE A 171 7.29 -4.36 -5.75
CA PHE A 171 7.63 -3.67 -4.50
C PHE A 171 6.39 -3.18 -3.75
N LYS A 172 5.42 -2.56 -4.45
CA LYS A 172 4.15 -2.16 -3.84
C LYS A 172 3.40 -3.36 -3.25
N ILE A 173 3.33 -4.47 -3.98
CA ILE A 173 2.68 -5.70 -3.52
C ILE A 173 3.34 -6.21 -2.23
N TRP A 174 4.69 -6.24 -2.20
CA TRP A 174 5.42 -6.69 -1.03
C TRP A 174 5.15 -5.80 0.19
N VAL A 175 5.23 -4.48 0.04
CA VAL A 175 5.01 -3.52 1.14
C VAL A 175 3.59 -3.65 1.72
N ASN A 176 2.58 -3.70 0.84
CA ASN A 176 1.19 -3.82 1.26
C ASN A 176 0.89 -5.18 1.89
N GLY A 177 1.43 -6.26 1.32
CA GLY A 177 1.28 -7.60 1.88
C GLY A 177 1.97 -7.75 3.24
N ALA A 178 3.16 -7.16 3.42
CA ALA A 178 3.85 -7.13 4.72
C ALA A 178 3.04 -6.36 5.78
N SER A 179 2.47 -5.20 5.41
CA SER A 179 1.56 -4.46 6.29
C SER A 179 0.33 -5.29 6.67
N PHE A 180 -0.30 -5.95 5.69
CA PHE A 180 -1.46 -6.81 5.92
C PHE A 180 -1.11 -8.00 6.82
N HIS A 181 0.06 -8.61 6.63
CA HIS A 181 0.54 -9.72 7.46
C HIS A 181 0.71 -9.32 8.93
N LEU A 182 1.26 -8.13 9.22
CA LEU A 182 1.34 -7.64 10.60
C LEU A 182 -0.06 -7.45 11.21
N GLN A 183 -1.02 -6.97 10.43
CA GLN A 183 -2.41 -6.89 10.87
C GLN A 183 -3.01 -8.27 11.14
N MET A 184 -2.64 -9.30 10.37
CA MET A 184 -3.06 -10.69 10.62
C MET A 184 -2.53 -11.19 11.95
N LEU A 185 -1.26 -10.96 12.25
CA LEU A 185 -0.65 -11.35 13.51
C LEU A 185 -1.28 -10.64 14.72
N ILE A 186 -1.57 -9.33 14.60
CA ILE A 186 -2.27 -8.57 15.65
C ILE A 186 -3.68 -9.11 15.87
N HIS A 187 -4.38 -9.43 14.79
CA HIS A 187 -5.73 -9.99 14.88
C HIS A 187 -5.74 -11.41 15.46
N GLU A 188 -4.77 -12.25 15.09
CA GLU A 188 -4.57 -13.56 15.73
C GLU A 188 -4.32 -13.41 17.24
N ALA A 189 -3.45 -12.47 17.64
CA ALA A 189 -3.15 -12.20 19.05
C ALA A 189 -4.40 -11.81 19.85
N ARG A 190 -5.27 -10.98 19.26
CA ARG A 190 -6.57 -10.59 19.85
C ARG A 190 -7.51 -11.78 20.05
N LEU A 191 -7.50 -12.75 19.13
CA LEU A 191 -8.35 -13.95 19.20
C LEU A 191 -7.81 -15.00 20.19
N ASN A 192 -6.50 -15.00 20.45
CA ASN A 192 -5.83 -16.08 21.19
C ASN A 192 -5.38 -15.70 22.61
N CYS A 193 -5.42 -14.42 22.99
CA CYS A 193 -4.92 -13.91 24.29
C CYS A 193 -3.54 -14.49 24.65
N GLN A 194 -2.67 -14.66 23.65
CA GLN A 194 -1.36 -15.29 23.84
C GLN A 194 -0.32 -14.28 24.31
N THR A 195 0.36 -14.62 25.41
CA THR A 195 1.41 -13.80 26.03
C THR A 195 2.62 -13.56 25.13
N ASP A 196 2.93 -14.49 24.22
CA ASP A 196 4.11 -14.41 23.34
C ASP A 196 3.84 -13.66 22.02
N SER A 197 2.60 -13.26 21.75
CA SER A 197 2.24 -12.61 20.48
C SER A 197 2.94 -11.26 20.26
N VAL A 198 3.17 -10.50 21.33
CA VAL A 198 3.84 -9.19 21.25
C VAL A 198 5.27 -9.33 20.71
N ASN A 199 6.03 -10.29 21.24
CA ASN A 199 7.42 -10.52 20.82
C ASN A 199 7.48 -11.05 19.38
N ARG A 200 6.55 -11.93 18.99
CA ARG A 200 6.42 -12.41 17.61
C ARG A 200 6.16 -11.23 16.65
N ILE A 201 5.19 -10.37 16.95
CA ILE A 201 4.85 -9.22 16.09
C ILE A 201 6.03 -8.24 16.01
N LYS A 202 6.69 -7.91 17.13
CA LYS A 202 7.86 -7.02 17.14
C LYS A 202 9.01 -7.59 16.30
N THR A 203 9.31 -8.88 16.46
CA THR A 203 10.35 -9.58 15.68
C THR A 203 10.03 -9.59 14.19
N THR A 204 8.80 -9.94 13.81
CA THR A 204 8.36 -9.90 12.40
C THR A 204 8.44 -8.47 11.85
N THR A 205 8.08 -7.46 12.64
CA THR A 205 8.18 -6.05 12.23
C THR A 205 9.63 -5.65 11.99
N ASP A 206 10.55 -6.06 12.88
CA ASP A 206 11.99 -5.81 12.74
C ASP A 206 12.56 -6.48 11.48
N LEU A 207 12.12 -7.71 11.16
CA LEU A 207 12.47 -8.39 9.91
C LEU A 207 11.96 -7.63 8.68
N TYR A 208 10.72 -7.14 8.70
CA TYR A 208 10.17 -6.33 7.61
C TYR A 208 10.86 -4.98 7.44
N LEU A 209 11.29 -4.33 8.52
CA LEU A 209 12.10 -3.12 8.42
C LEU A 209 13.46 -3.41 7.77
N GLN A 210 14.11 -4.52 8.14
CA GLN A 210 15.36 -4.94 7.50
C GLN A 210 15.18 -5.27 6.01
N ASP A 211 14.14 -6.02 5.66
CA ASP A 211 13.84 -6.37 4.28
C ASP A 211 13.45 -5.13 3.45
N LEU A 212 12.66 -4.21 4.02
CA LEU A 212 12.31 -2.93 3.42
C LEU A 212 13.57 -2.12 3.09
N ASN A 213 14.54 -2.04 4.01
CA ASN A 213 15.81 -1.36 3.77
C ASN A 213 16.54 -1.92 2.54
N ARG A 214 16.63 -3.25 2.44
CA ARG A 214 17.28 -3.93 1.31
C ARG A 214 16.52 -3.71 0.00
N LEU A 215 15.19 -3.79 0.04
CA LEU A 215 14.33 -3.56 -1.11
C LEU A 215 14.40 -2.12 -1.60
N LEU A 216 14.42 -1.13 -0.71
CA LEU A 216 14.57 0.29 -1.06
C LEU A 216 15.90 0.57 -1.75
N GLU A 217 17.00 0.00 -1.26
CA GLU A 217 18.31 0.14 -1.91
C GLU A 217 18.31 -0.51 -3.31
N LYS A 218 17.74 -1.70 -3.44
CA LYS A 218 17.60 -2.37 -4.74
C LYS A 218 16.70 -1.56 -5.68
N TYR A 219 15.58 -1.06 -5.20
CA TYR A 219 14.62 -0.23 -5.93
C TYR A 219 15.24 1.07 -6.41
N ARG A 220 16.05 1.76 -5.57
CA ARG A 220 16.80 2.96 -5.94
C ARG A 220 17.71 2.74 -7.16
N THR A 221 18.33 1.56 -7.23
CA THR A 221 19.27 1.22 -8.32
C THR A 221 18.60 0.67 -9.58
N HIS A 222 17.29 0.39 -9.53
CA HIS A 222 16.59 -0.22 -10.65
C HIS A 222 16.25 0.85 -11.72
N GLN A 223 17.00 0.81 -12.82
CA GLN A 223 17.05 1.88 -13.83
C GLN A 223 15.82 1.98 -14.74
N ASP A 224 14.91 1.00 -14.69
CA ASP A 224 13.73 0.94 -15.56
C ASP A 224 12.48 1.58 -14.94
N ILE A 225 12.57 2.02 -13.68
CA ILE A 225 11.44 2.66 -12.98
C ILE A 225 11.18 4.06 -13.51
N PHE A 226 12.24 4.80 -13.84
CA PHE A 226 12.14 6.24 -14.03
C PHE A 226 13.19 6.77 -15.02
N ARG A 227 12.78 6.90 -16.29
CA ARG A 227 13.58 7.58 -17.32
C ARG A 227 12.91 8.89 -17.71
N PRO A 228 13.32 10.04 -17.12
CA PRO A 228 12.86 11.33 -17.57
C PRO A 228 13.34 11.54 -19.01
N LYS A 229 12.40 11.49 -19.95
CA LYS A 229 12.65 11.83 -21.35
C LYS A 229 12.10 13.22 -21.60
N VAL A 230 12.96 14.12 -22.05
CA VAL A 230 12.50 15.44 -22.50
C VAL A 230 12.26 15.39 -23.99
N ARG A 231 11.04 15.72 -24.42
CA ARG A 231 10.77 16.04 -25.82
C ARG A 231 10.77 17.55 -25.97
N GLN A 232 11.70 18.05 -26.77
CA GLN A 232 11.61 19.44 -27.23
C GLN A 232 10.50 19.52 -28.27
N ARG A 233 9.55 20.42 -28.08
CA ARG A 233 8.56 20.73 -29.10
C ARG A 233 9.24 21.62 -30.16
N PRO A 234 9.29 21.23 -31.44
CA PRO A 234 9.78 22.12 -32.48
C PRO A 234 8.74 23.24 -32.63
N GLY A 235 9.06 24.41 -32.08
CA GLY A 235 8.22 25.62 -32.15
C GLY A 235 8.99 26.75 -32.80
N ASN A 236 8.38 27.38 -33.81
CA ASN A 236 8.90 28.58 -34.43
C ASN A 236 8.89 29.73 -33.42
N SER A 237 10.07 30.25 -33.10
CA SER A 237 10.35 31.49 -32.34
C SER A 237 10.13 31.48 -30.81
N ARG A 238 11.22 31.85 -30.11
CA ARG A 238 11.41 32.39 -28.74
C ARG A 238 10.81 31.71 -27.50
N THR A 239 9.88 30.78 -27.59
CA THR A 239 9.39 30.02 -26.41
C THR A 239 9.31 28.53 -26.72
N SER A 240 10.44 27.83 -26.65
CA SER A 240 10.45 26.36 -26.74
C SER A 240 10.20 25.76 -25.36
N THR A 241 8.98 25.28 -25.13
CA THR A 241 8.62 24.49 -23.94
C THR A 241 9.22 23.09 -24.06
N SER A 242 9.90 22.65 -22.99
CA SER A 242 10.41 21.28 -22.86
C SER A 242 9.39 20.47 -22.06
N ILE A 243 8.93 19.34 -22.59
CA ILE A 243 7.99 18.47 -21.88
C ILE A 243 8.78 17.30 -21.32
N LEU A 244 8.75 17.15 -19.99
CA LEU A 244 9.25 15.99 -19.29
C LEU A 244 8.18 14.90 -19.35
N TYR A 245 8.62 13.72 -19.78
CA TYR A 245 7.81 12.53 -19.67
C TYR A 245 8.53 11.52 -18.82
N ILE A 246 7.81 10.96 -17.87
CA ILE A 246 8.31 9.87 -17.06
C ILE A 246 7.79 8.60 -17.68
N VAL A 247 8.74 7.81 -18.18
CA VAL A 247 8.47 6.45 -18.63
C VAL A 247 8.51 5.56 -17.40
N THR A 248 7.36 5.04 -17.02
CA THR A 248 7.24 3.96 -16.04
C THR A 248 7.11 2.61 -16.75
N ASP A 249 7.29 1.53 -15.98
CA ASP A 249 7.20 0.10 -16.36
C ASP A 249 6.05 -0.23 -17.34
N LYS A 250 4.92 0.48 -17.24
CA LYS A 250 3.73 0.23 -18.07
C LYS A 250 3.69 0.97 -19.42
N SER A 251 4.79 1.56 -19.89
CA SER A 251 4.80 2.41 -21.10
C SER A 251 3.86 3.63 -21.04
N GLU A 252 3.32 3.95 -19.86
CA GLU A 252 2.51 5.15 -19.64
C GLU A 252 3.43 6.37 -19.71
N ARG A 253 3.18 7.24 -20.68
CA ARG A 253 3.85 8.54 -20.80
C ARG A 253 3.08 9.52 -19.94
N ARG A 254 3.63 9.90 -18.80
CA ARG A 254 2.99 10.90 -17.92
C ARG A 254 3.69 12.24 -18.11
N HIS A 255 2.91 13.30 -18.39
CA HIS A 255 3.39 14.55 -18.98
C HIS A 255 3.50 15.64 -17.90
N GLY A 256 4.61 16.39 -17.89
CA GLY A 256 4.71 17.67 -17.18
C GLY A 256 5.52 18.67 -17.99
N GLU A 257 5.16 19.94 -17.96
CA GLU A 257 5.88 21.01 -18.67
C GLU A 257 6.96 21.63 -17.76
N PHE A 258 8.16 21.87 -18.30
CA PHE A 258 9.30 22.37 -17.53
C PHE A 258 10.10 23.45 -18.25
N SER A 259 10.81 24.26 -17.46
CA SER A 259 11.74 25.28 -17.94
C SER A 259 12.97 24.68 -18.63
N ARG A 260 13.56 25.44 -19.54
CA ARG A 260 14.59 25.03 -20.51
C ARG A 260 15.99 24.82 -19.91
N ASP A 261 16.22 25.30 -18.69
CA ASP A 261 17.57 25.43 -18.11
C ASP A 261 18.02 24.22 -17.27
N LEU A 262 17.22 23.15 -17.23
CA LEU A 262 17.49 21.98 -16.39
C LEU A 262 18.35 20.94 -17.12
N LEU A 263 19.31 20.38 -16.38
CA LEU A 263 20.19 19.33 -16.89
C LEU A 263 19.43 18.01 -17.05
N LEU A 264 19.91 17.18 -17.97
CA LEU A 264 19.40 15.84 -18.23
C LEU A 264 20.51 14.79 -18.15
N GLY A 265 20.11 13.55 -17.93
CA GLY A 265 20.99 12.39 -18.04
C GLY A 265 21.10 11.59 -16.74
N PRO A 266 21.93 10.53 -16.73
CA PRO A 266 21.97 9.53 -15.66
C PRO A 266 22.20 10.11 -14.27
N LYS A 267 23.03 11.16 -14.14
CA LYS A 267 23.32 11.82 -12.86
C LYS A 267 22.10 12.53 -12.26
N VAL A 268 21.25 13.11 -13.10
CA VAL A 268 20.00 13.73 -12.66
C VAL A 268 19.01 12.66 -12.23
N ASN A 269 18.92 11.55 -12.96
CA ASN A 269 18.04 10.43 -12.61
C ASN A 269 18.44 9.83 -11.26
N GLU A 270 19.73 9.66 -11.03
CA GLU A 270 20.26 9.17 -9.75
C GLU A 270 19.94 10.13 -8.60
N ALA A 271 20.18 11.43 -8.79
CA ALA A 271 19.82 12.46 -7.81
C ALA A 271 18.31 12.49 -7.52
N PHE A 272 17.48 12.37 -8.55
CA PHE A 272 16.03 12.30 -8.43
C PHE A 272 15.59 11.06 -7.64
N MET A 273 16.11 9.88 -8.00
CA MET A 273 15.76 8.63 -7.32
C MET A 273 16.22 8.65 -5.86
N ARG A 274 17.33 9.32 -5.53
CA ARG A 274 17.74 9.54 -4.13
C ARG A 274 16.71 10.36 -3.36
N LEU A 275 16.16 11.43 -3.95
CA LEU A 275 15.10 12.23 -3.32
C LEU A 275 13.81 11.43 -3.15
N PHE A 276 13.34 10.79 -4.22
CA PHE A 276 12.12 9.99 -4.19
C PHE A 276 12.20 8.84 -3.17
N VAL A 277 13.29 8.07 -3.19
CA VAL A 277 13.49 6.94 -2.26
C VAL A 277 13.59 7.44 -0.82
N LYS A 278 14.21 8.60 -0.57
CA LYS A 278 14.27 9.21 0.77
C LYS A 278 12.88 9.49 1.33
N ASP A 279 11.99 10.06 0.52
CA ASP A 279 10.65 10.44 0.96
C ASP A 279 9.75 9.22 1.20
N ILE A 280 9.73 8.25 0.27
CA ILE A 280 8.96 7.02 0.47
C ILE A 280 9.52 6.19 1.64
N ARG A 281 10.85 6.20 1.85
CA ARG A 281 11.49 5.50 2.96
C ARG A 281 10.94 5.99 4.29
N ALA A 282 10.93 7.30 4.51
CA ALA A 282 10.41 7.88 5.74
C ALA A 282 8.96 7.50 5.99
N ALA A 283 8.10 7.56 4.96
CA ALA A 283 6.69 7.19 5.08
C ALA A 283 6.50 5.70 5.41
N LEU A 284 7.20 4.81 4.70
CA LEU A 284 7.08 3.36 4.89
C LEU A 284 7.65 2.92 6.24
N GLU A 285 8.85 3.38 6.62
CA GLU A 285 9.45 3.08 7.92
C GLU A 285 8.56 3.59 9.07
N SER A 286 8.02 4.80 8.95
CA SER A 286 7.11 5.37 9.96
C SER A 286 5.91 4.47 10.21
N HIS A 287 5.33 3.85 9.18
CA HIS A 287 4.21 2.92 9.34
C HIS A 287 4.59 1.68 10.16
N PHE A 288 5.66 1.00 9.79
CA PHE A 288 6.11 -0.21 10.48
C PHE A 288 6.57 0.09 11.92
N ILE A 289 7.29 1.20 12.13
CA ILE A 289 7.70 1.66 13.45
C ILE A 289 6.48 1.99 14.32
N ASN A 290 5.46 2.64 13.74
CA ASN A 290 4.22 2.93 14.46
C ASN A 290 3.53 1.65 14.92
N ILE A 291 3.40 0.64 14.05
CA ILE A 291 2.88 -0.68 14.44
C ILE A 291 3.72 -1.26 15.58
N ARG A 292 5.05 -1.31 15.42
CA ARG A 292 5.99 -1.87 16.39
C ARG A 292 5.87 -1.24 17.78
N ASN A 293 5.77 0.08 17.84
CA ASN A 293 5.73 0.84 19.09
C ASN A 293 4.37 0.74 19.78
N ASN A 294 3.31 0.46 19.01
CA ASN A 294 1.95 0.39 19.52
C ASN A 294 1.37 -1.02 19.56
N VAL A 295 2.17 -2.09 19.36
CA VAL A 295 1.70 -3.49 19.35
C VAL A 295 0.83 -3.81 20.56
N ASP A 296 1.30 -3.46 21.76
CA ASP A 296 0.58 -3.71 23.01
C ASP A 296 -0.78 -3.00 23.03
N SER A 297 -0.82 -1.73 22.61
CA SER A 297 -2.07 -0.98 22.50
C SER A 297 -2.99 -1.59 21.46
N LEU A 298 -2.46 -1.94 20.28
CA LEU A 298 -3.22 -2.53 19.17
C LEU A 298 -3.83 -3.87 19.59
N ILE A 299 -3.10 -4.76 20.26
CA ILE A 299 -3.65 -6.05 20.71
C ILE A 299 -4.76 -5.85 21.75
N ASN A 300 -4.59 -4.92 22.67
CA ASN A 300 -5.58 -4.67 23.74
C ASN A 300 -6.81 -3.87 23.29
N GLN A 301 -6.93 -3.55 21.99
CA GLN A 301 -8.15 -2.98 21.45
C GLN A 301 -9.22 -4.07 21.28
N HIS A 302 -10.34 -3.89 21.96
CA HIS A 302 -11.48 -4.81 21.94
C HIS A 302 -12.78 -4.11 21.54
N GLY A 303 -12.72 -3.22 20.54
CA GLY A 303 -13.92 -2.60 19.98
C GLY A 303 -14.84 -3.64 19.36
N SER A 304 -16.14 -3.58 19.68
CA SER A 304 -17.18 -4.33 18.99
C SER A 304 -17.86 -3.45 17.97
N PHE A 305 -18.15 -3.98 16.79
CA PHE A 305 -18.91 -3.27 15.77
C PHE A 305 -20.36 -3.79 15.76
N THR A 306 -21.31 -2.87 15.83
CA THR A 306 -22.73 -3.15 15.74
C THR A 306 -23.32 -2.30 14.64
N LEU A 307 -24.00 -2.94 13.69
CA LEU A 307 -24.80 -2.24 12.70
C LEU A 307 -26.06 -1.70 13.36
N GLN A 308 -26.26 -0.39 13.35
CA GLN A 308 -27.52 0.18 13.76
C GLN A 308 -28.56 -0.16 12.69
N ASN A 309 -29.53 -1.00 13.08
CA ASN A 309 -30.73 -1.19 12.29
C ASN A 309 -31.55 0.10 12.42
N THR A 310 -31.54 0.96 11.41
CA THR A 310 -32.54 2.02 11.29
C THR A 310 -33.87 1.33 10.99
N ALA A 311 -34.70 1.20 12.03
CA ALA A 311 -36.11 0.88 11.92
C ALA A 311 -36.87 1.98 11.17
#